data_AF-A0A2E6NKP3-F1
#
_entry.id   AF-A0A2E6NKP3-F1
#
_cell.length_a   1.000
_cell.length_b   1.000
_cell.length_c   1.000
_cell.angle_alpha   90.00
_cell.angle_beta   90.00
_cell.angle_gamma   90.00
#
_symmetry.space_group_name_H-M   'P 1'
#
loop_
_entity.id
_entity.type
_entity.pdbx_description
1 polymer ?
#
loop_
_entity_poly.entity_id
_entity_poly.type
_entity_poly.pdbx_seq_one_letter_code
_entity_poly.pdbx_strand_id
1 'polypeptide(L)'
;MDSKRLNLCGNKAVLIAYLYDECSAEEREWISSHLMTCTACAQEIDELKGVRSMLTEWAPAEPEPQFQLVSRNHSGSRPWWHSQPVRTFGLAAAALLVTAVAVSLVNLEITYGSEGLLVRTGWTRPTTAPVLENAEPEWRKEFETLAQGLREEFAESQAVSDSEVSLANAELRDEGSRTGMTDDALVERVQGLVDESELRQQRELALRFAQLLRETEVQRQTDLLRIDQQLGELQGFTEAEVVQHHELMDYLVLVAGR
;
A
#
# COMPACT_ATOMS: atom_id res chain seq x y z
N MET A 1 1.31 43.51 18.36
CA MET A 1 1.67 42.06 18.40
C MET A 1 0.49 41.20 17.94
N ASP A 2 -0.38 41.75 17.08
CA ASP A 2 -1.75 41.26 16.90
C ASP A 2 -1.96 40.53 15.55
N SER A 3 -1.10 40.77 14.57
CA SER A 3 -1.18 40.10 13.25
C SER A 3 -0.90 38.59 13.31
N LYS A 4 -0.02 38.13 14.21
CA LYS A 4 0.24 36.69 14.40
C LYS A 4 -0.97 35.97 15.02
N ARG A 5 -1.69 36.63 15.95
CA ARG A 5 -2.86 36.04 16.63
C ARG A 5 -4.04 35.85 15.68
N LEU A 6 -4.25 36.78 14.75
CA LEU A 6 -5.31 36.71 13.73
C LEU A 6 -5.08 35.58 12.71
N ASN A 7 -3.81 35.28 12.38
CA ASN A 7 -3.48 34.19 11.45
C ASN A 7 -3.78 32.80 12.03
N LEU A 8 -3.89 32.64 13.35
CA LEU A 8 -4.05 31.33 13.98
C LEU A 8 -5.51 30.85 13.98
N CYS A 9 -6.46 31.75 14.28
CA CYS A 9 -7.89 31.41 14.22
C CYS A 9 -8.37 31.06 12.80
N GLY A 10 -7.70 31.58 11.76
CA GLY A 10 -8.04 31.30 10.36
C GLY A 10 -7.29 30.12 9.75
N ASN A 11 -6.27 29.58 10.42
CA ASN A 11 -5.40 28.55 9.86
C ASN A 11 -5.57 27.19 10.57
N LYS A 12 -6.55 26.42 10.09
CA LYS A 12 -6.85 25.06 10.58
C LYS A 12 -5.67 24.08 10.44
N ALA A 13 -4.78 24.28 9.46
CA ALA A 13 -3.62 23.41 9.27
C ALA A 13 -2.68 23.44 10.48
N VAL A 14 -2.54 24.60 11.13
CA VAL A 14 -1.69 24.74 12.33
C VAL A 14 -2.31 24.04 13.55
N LEU A 15 -3.64 24.07 13.69
CA LEU A 15 -4.35 23.32 14.73
C LEU A 15 -4.23 21.80 14.55
N ILE A 16 -4.28 21.33 13.30
CA ILE A 16 -4.09 19.92 12.96
C ILE A 16 -2.64 19.48 13.24
N ALA A 17 -1.65 20.28 12.84
CA ALA A 17 -0.24 20.00 13.15
C ALA A 17 0.01 19.93 14.66
N TYR A 18 -0.64 20.79 15.45
CA TYR A 18 -0.62 20.70 16.92
C TYR A 18 -1.26 19.42 17.44
N LEU A 19 -2.40 18.99 16.90
CA LEU A 19 -3.10 17.77 17.31
C LEU A 19 -2.29 16.48 17.06
N TYR A 20 -1.51 16.45 15.98
CA TYR A 20 -0.65 15.32 15.60
C TYR A 20 0.78 15.45 16.13
N ASP A 21 1.07 16.46 16.95
CA ASP A 21 2.39 16.72 17.52
C ASP A 21 3.49 17.04 16.48
N GLU A 22 3.09 17.47 15.28
CA GLU A 22 3.95 17.81 14.14
C GLU A 22 4.46 19.27 14.17
N CYS A 23 4.25 19.98 15.28
CA CYS A 23 4.72 21.36 15.48
C CYS A 23 6.04 21.42 16.25
N SER A 24 6.84 22.45 15.98
CA SER A 24 8.06 22.73 16.74
C SER A 24 7.74 23.10 18.20
N ALA A 25 8.72 23.02 19.11
CA ALA A 25 8.52 23.37 20.52
C ALA A 25 8.08 24.83 20.72
N GLU A 26 8.60 25.75 19.91
CA GLU A 26 8.23 27.18 19.94
C GLU A 26 6.80 27.41 19.45
N GLU A 27 6.38 26.70 18.40
CA GLU A 27 5.01 26.76 17.89
C GLU A 27 4.01 26.15 18.87
N ARG A 28 4.38 25.06 19.56
CA ARG A 28 3.52 24.41 20.56
C ARG A 28 3.20 25.35 21.73
N GLU A 29 4.20 26.05 22.24
CA GLU A 29 4.01 27.03 23.34
C GLU A 29 3.18 28.24 22.88
N TRP A 30 3.37 28.67 21.64
CA TRP A 30 2.58 29.75 21.09
C TRP A 30 1.11 29.35 20.88
N ILE A 31 0.85 28.16 20.33
CA ILE A 31 -0.50 27.63 20.13
C ILE A 31 -1.17 27.38 21.48
N SER A 32 -0.47 26.81 22.47
CA SER A 32 -1.03 26.60 23.81
C SER A 32 -1.47 27.92 24.46
N SER A 33 -0.66 28.99 24.33
CA SER A 33 -1.02 30.33 24.81
C SER A 33 -2.26 30.90 24.11
N HIS A 34 -2.45 30.59 22.82
CA HIS A 34 -3.61 31.01 22.06
C HIS A 34 -4.87 30.25 22.46
N LEU A 35 -4.79 28.93 22.67
CA LEU A 35 -5.91 28.10 23.10
C LEU A 35 -6.45 28.53 24.48
N MET A 36 -5.60 29.06 25.36
CA MET A 36 -6.03 29.64 26.64
C MET A 36 -6.82 30.94 26.49
N THR A 37 -6.69 31.63 25.34
CA THR A 37 -7.29 32.95 25.10
C THR A 37 -8.47 32.89 24.11
N CYS A 38 -8.49 31.92 23.19
CA CYS A 38 -9.52 31.78 22.15
C CYS A 38 -10.37 30.53 22.40
N THR A 39 -11.61 30.72 22.85
CA THR A 39 -12.55 29.63 23.14
C THR A 39 -12.97 28.87 21.88
N ALA A 40 -13.07 29.54 20.73
CA ALA A 40 -13.44 28.89 19.46
C ALA A 40 -12.39 27.85 19.04
N CYS A 41 -11.11 28.22 19.04
CA CYS A 41 -10.03 27.28 18.69
C CYS A 41 -9.85 26.17 19.75
N ALA A 42 -10.11 26.46 21.03
CA ALA A 42 -10.12 25.45 22.08
C ALA A 42 -11.22 24.41 21.84
N GLN A 43 -12.43 24.86 21.51
CA GLN A 43 -13.56 23.99 21.20
C GLN A 43 -13.27 23.12 19.96
N GLU A 44 -12.73 23.70 18.88
CA GLU A 44 -12.38 22.94 17.67
C GLU A 44 -11.37 21.81 17.97
N ILE A 45 -10.34 22.08 18.78
CA ILE A 45 -9.36 21.06 19.18
C ILE A 45 -9.99 19.96 20.02
N ASP A 46 -10.89 20.30 20.94
CA ASP A 46 -11.56 19.32 21.80
C ASP A 46 -12.54 18.44 21.00
N GLU A 47 -13.25 19.01 20.02
CA GLU A 47 -14.08 18.25 19.08
C GLU A 47 -13.24 17.25 18.27
N LEU A 48 -12.09 17.67 17.73
CA LEU A 48 -11.18 16.80 16.99
C LEU A 48 -10.58 15.69 17.86
N LYS A 49 -10.24 15.98 19.12
CA LYS A 49 -9.80 14.95 20.09
C LYS A 49 -10.91 13.94 20.38
N GLY A 50 -12.16 14.40 20.48
CA GLY A 50 -13.33 13.53 20.65
C GLY A 50 -13.47 12.54 19.50
N VAL A 51 -13.38 13.01 18.25
CA VAL A 51 -13.39 12.14 17.06
C VAL A 51 -12.26 11.11 17.10
N ARG A 52 -11.04 11.52 17.47
CA ARG A 52 -9.90 10.59 17.59
C ARG A 52 -10.16 9.52 18.66
N SER A 53 -10.76 9.89 19.80
CA SER A 53 -11.14 8.93 20.84
C SER A 53 -12.16 7.92 20.34
N MET A 54 -13.18 8.36 19.58
CA MET A 54 -14.19 7.47 19.00
C MET A 54 -13.57 6.50 17.98
N LEU A 55 -12.63 6.98 17.16
CA LEU A 55 -11.91 6.13 16.20
C LEU A 55 -11.01 5.11 16.89
N THR A 56 -10.37 5.46 18.01
CA THR A 56 -9.59 4.47 18.79
C THR A 56 -10.46 3.43 19.47
N GLU A 57 -11.71 3.76 19.81
CA GLU A 57 -12.67 2.80 20.33
C GLU A 57 -13.15 1.81 19.26
N TRP A 58 -13.13 2.21 17.99
CA TRP A 58 -13.35 1.35 16.83
C TRP A 58 -12.14 0.46 16.48
N ALA A 59 -11.23 0.24 17.43
CA ALA A 59 -10.16 -0.73 17.24
C ALA A 59 -10.78 -2.10 16.93
N PRO A 60 -10.51 -2.68 15.74
CA PRO A 60 -10.96 -4.03 15.44
C PRO A 60 -10.37 -4.95 16.51
N ALA A 61 -11.19 -5.85 17.08
CA ALA A 61 -10.71 -6.84 18.03
C ALA A 61 -9.55 -7.58 17.35
N GLU A 62 -8.34 -7.43 17.90
CA GLU A 62 -7.16 -8.11 17.38
C GLU A 62 -7.48 -9.61 17.43
N PRO A 63 -7.61 -10.29 16.27
CA PRO A 63 -7.81 -11.72 16.30
C PRO A 63 -6.56 -12.29 16.96
N GLU A 64 -6.73 -13.05 18.04
CA GLU A 64 -5.61 -13.82 18.58
C GLU A 64 -5.00 -14.61 17.41
N PRO A 65 -3.68 -14.54 17.20
CA PRO A 65 -3.06 -15.23 16.08
C PRO A 65 -3.38 -16.73 16.18
N GLN A 66 -4.33 -17.19 15.36
CA GLN A 66 -4.78 -18.59 15.30
C GLN A 66 -3.72 -19.52 14.68
N PHE A 67 -2.54 -19.00 14.38
CA PHE A 67 -1.41 -19.81 13.98
C PHE A 67 -0.55 -20.12 15.19
N GLN A 68 -0.46 -21.41 15.52
CA GLN A 68 0.52 -21.89 16.49
C GLN A 68 1.89 -21.95 15.82
N LEU A 69 2.85 -21.19 16.32
CA LEU A 69 4.25 -21.33 15.92
C LEU A 69 4.77 -22.69 16.39
N VAL A 70 4.64 -23.70 15.54
CA VAL A 70 5.28 -25.00 15.76
C VAL A 70 6.77 -24.83 15.50
N SER A 71 7.55 -24.63 16.57
CA SER A 71 9.00 -24.84 16.50
C SER A 71 9.23 -26.30 16.10
N ARG A 72 9.64 -26.51 14.85
CA ARG A 72 10.07 -27.82 14.36
C ARG A 72 11.36 -28.19 15.10
N ASN A 73 11.21 -28.85 16.25
CA ASN A 73 12.32 -29.58 16.85
C ASN A 73 12.70 -30.69 15.88
N HIS A 74 13.81 -30.51 15.15
CA HIS A 74 14.44 -31.59 14.40
C HIS A 74 15.06 -32.59 15.38
N SER A 75 14.25 -33.41 16.05
CA SER A 75 14.73 -34.68 16.60
C SER A 75 14.91 -35.64 15.43
N GLY A 76 16.01 -35.47 14.70
CA GLY A 76 16.44 -36.37 13.64
C GLY A 76 16.79 -37.73 14.20
N SER A 77 15.79 -38.60 14.35
CA SER A 77 15.99 -40.05 14.30
C SER A 77 16.67 -40.37 12.97
N ARG A 78 17.95 -40.72 13.02
CA ARG A 78 18.72 -41.14 11.84
C ARG A 78 18.33 -42.58 11.49
N PRO A 79 17.89 -42.85 10.25
CA PRO A 79 17.60 -44.22 9.82
C PRO A 79 18.87 -45.06 9.69
N TRP A 80 18.79 -46.33 10.10
CA TRP A 80 19.94 -47.25 10.23
C TRP A 80 20.68 -47.59 8.92
N TRP A 81 20.09 -47.28 7.76
CA TRP A 81 20.59 -47.70 6.44
C TRP A 81 21.63 -46.75 5.83
N HIS A 82 22.01 -45.67 6.52
CA HIS A 82 23.02 -44.73 6.04
C HIS A 82 24.49 -45.14 6.31
N SER A 83 24.76 -46.40 6.67
CA SER A 83 26.11 -46.93 6.97
C SER A 83 26.74 -47.72 5.82
N GLN A 84 26.90 -47.11 4.63
CA GLN A 84 27.77 -47.65 3.57
C GLN A 84 28.57 -46.51 2.91
N PRO A 85 29.92 -46.54 2.95
CA PRO A 85 30.76 -45.47 2.42
C PRO A 85 31.23 -45.79 0.99
N VAL A 86 30.39 -45.58 -0.02
CA VAL A 86 30.86 -45.57 -1.42
C VAL A 86 29.96 -44.65 -2.25
N ARG A 87 30.35 -43.38 -2.42
CA ARG A 87 29.97 -42.44 -3.53
C ARG A 87 30.32 -40.96 -3.26
N THR A 88 31.43 -40.63 -2.59
CA THR A 88 31.79 -39.24 -2.26
C THR A 88 32.84 -38.61 -3.18
N PHE A 89 32.87 -38.93 -4.48
CA PHE A 89 33.70 -38.18 -5.44
C PHE A 89 32.93 -37.59 -6.63
N GLY A 90 31.59 -37.76 -6.70
CA GLY A 90 30.76 -37.15 -7.76
C GLY A 90 29.94 -35.94 -7.33
N LEU A 91 29.66 -35.76 -6.04
CA LEU A 91 28.68 -34.78 -5.55
C LEU A 91 29.28 -33.46 -5.03
N ALA A 92 30.60 -33.38 -4.87
CA ALA A 92 31.25 -32.16 -4.36
C ALA A 92 31.15 -30.98 -5.36
N ALA A 93 31.21 -31.25 -6.67
CA ALA A 93 31.12 -30.20 -7.69
C ALA A 93 29.70 -29.64 -7.85
N ALA A 94 28.68 -30.50 -7.82
CA ALA A 94 27.28 -30.06 -7.98
C ALA A 94 26.76 -29.33 -6.73
N ALA A 95 27.16 -29.76 -5.53
CA ALA A 95 26.79 -29.08 -4.29
C ALA A 95 27.36 -27.66 -4.22
N LEU A 96 28.62 -27.46 -4.63
CA LEU A 96 29.23 -26.13 -4.66
C LEU A 96 28.52 -25.16 -5.63
N LEU A 97 28.08 -25.65 -6.80
CA LEU A 97 27.33 -24.82 -7.76
C LEU A 97 25.93 -24.45 -7.25
N VAL A 98 25.21 -25.37 -6.62
CA VAL A 98 23.89 -25.09 -6.04
C VAL A 98 24.00 -24.16 -4.82
N THR A 99 25.02 -24.33 -3.98
CA THR A 99 25.25 -23.42 -2.85
C THR A 99 25.72 -22.03 -3.31
N ALA A 100 26.51 -21.92 -4.38
CA ALA A 100 26.94 -20.63 -4.90
C ALA A 100 25.76 -19.81 -5.46
N VAL A 101 24.82 -20.46 -6.16
CA VAL A 101 23.60 -19.81 -6.66
C VAL A 101 22.66 -19.45 -5.52
N ALA A 102 22.52 -20.30 -4.50
CA ALA A 102 21.66 -20.01 -3.35
C ALA A 102 22.23 -18.90 -2.45
N VAL A 103 23.56 -18.85 -2.23
CA VAL A 103 24.22 -17.78 -1.45
C VAL A 103 24.19 -16.45 -2.22
N SER A 104 24.18 -16.45 -3.55
CA SER A 104 23.97 -15.23 -4.34
C SER A 104 22.59 -14.61 -4.14
N LEU A 105 21.58 -15.38 -3.72
CA LEU A 105 20.20 -14.90 -3.53
C LEU A 105 19.91 -14.47 -2.09
N VAL A 106 20.79 -14.76 -1.13
CA VAL A 106 20.62 -14.39 0.28
C VAL A 106 21.82 -13.54 0.70
N ASN A 107 21.59 -12.24 0.94
CA ASN A 107 22.60 -11.32 1.46
C ASN A 107 22.88 -11.66 2.94
N LEU A 108 23.67 -12.70 3.18
CA LEU A 108 24.01 -13.27 4.49
C LEU A 108 25.43 -12.81 4.86
N GLU A 109 25.52 -11.87 5.79
CA GLU A 109 26.80 -11.40 6.31
C GLU A 109 27.04 -12.01 7.69
N ILE A 110 28.07 -12.85 7.78
CA ILE A 110 28.50 -13.50 9.02
C ILE A 110 29.80 -12.85 9.44
N THR A 111 29.77 -12.08 10.53
CA THR A 111 30.98 -11.50 11.12
C THR A 111 31.26 -12.18 12.46
N TYR A 112 32.49 -12.63 12.63
CA TYR A 112 32.97 -13.27 13.86
C TYR A 112 34.00 -12.33 14.50
N GLY A 113 33.61 -11.68 15.59
CA GLY A 113 34.48 -10.79 16.37
C GLY A 113 34.68 -11.33 17.79
N SER A 114 35.57 -10.69 18.55
CA SER A 114 35.81 -11.03 19.96
C SER A 114 34.59 -10.84 20.87
N GLU A 115 33.56 -10.13 20.40
CA GLU A 115 32.31 -9.85 21.10
C GLU A 115 31.16 -10.84 20.75
N GLY A 116 31.44 -11.88 19.95
CA GLY A 116 30.47 -12.92 19.59
C GLY A 116 30.11 -12.97 18.10
N LEU A 117 29.25 -13.94 17.76
CA LEU A 117 28.76 -14.20 16.39
C LEU A 117 27.58 -13.28 16.08
N LEU A 118 27.77 -12.35 15.13
CA LEU A 118 26.67 -11.57 14.55
C LEU A 118 26.29 -12.16 13.19
N VAL A 119 25.08 -12.74 13.14
CA VAL A 119 24.44 -13.17 11.89
C VAL A 119 23.43 -12.11 11.48
N ARG A 120 23.70 -11.40 10.38
CA ARG A 120 22.77 -10.41 9.84
C ARG A 120 22.12 -10.95 8.58
N THR A 121 20.81 -11.17 8.64
CA THR A 121 19.96 -11.57 7.51
C THR A 121 18.99 -10.43 7.22
N GLY A 122 19.15 -9.73 6.09
CA GLY A 122 18.19 -8.69 5.72
C GLY A 122 18.57 -7.86 4.49
N TRP A 123 17.56 -7.53 3.68
CA TRP A 123 17.62 -6.50 2.64
C TRP A 123 17.45 -5.09 3.25
N THR A 124 18.38 -4.72 4.13
CA THR A 124 18.61 -3.31 4.43
C THR A 124 20.06 -3.04 4.10
N ARG A 125 20.29 -2.33 3.00
CA ARG A 125 21.61 -1.74 2.72
C ARG A 125 21.93 -0.80 3.88
N PRO A 126 22.94 -1.04 4.73
CA PRO A 126 23.69 0.09 5.22
C PRO A 126 24.43 0.64 4.01
N THR A 127 24.01 1.81 3.53
CA THR A 127 24.86 2.62 2.65
C THR A 127 26.06 3.06 3.50
N THR A 128 27.08 2.22 3.59
CA THR A 128 28.44 2.71 3.77
C THR A 128 28.90 3.04 2.36
N ALA A 129 28.59 4.25 1.91
CA ALA A 129 29.05 4.75 0.63
C ALA A 129 30.59 4.75 0.64
N PRO A 130 31.28 3.99 -0.24
CA PRO A 130 32.54 4.52 -0.72
C PRO A 130 32.21 5.86 -1.38
N VAL A 131 33.00 6.90 -1.11
CA VAL A 131 33.05 8.08 -1.96
C VAL A 131 33.55 7.59 -3.31
N LEU A 132 32.63 7.07 -4.11
CA LEU A 132 32.77 6.88 -5.54
C LEU A 132 32.34 8.20 -6.15
N GLU A 133 33.31 8.83 -6.78
CA GLU A 133 33.18 9.88 -7.76
C GLU A 133 31.85 9.77 -8.54
N ASN A 134 31.14 10.89 -8.64
CA ASN A 134 29.81 11.06 -9.23
C ASN A 134 29.73 10.58 -10.70
N ALA A 135 29.71 9.27 -10.92
CA ALA A 135 29.28 8.71 -12.18
C ALA A 135 27.75 8.59 -12.11
N GLU A 136 27.04 9.53 -12.75
CA GLU A 136 25.59 9.42 -12.87
C GLU A 136 25.24 8.07 -13.51
N PRO A 137 24.36 7.29 -12.88
CA PRO A 137 24.02 5.97 -13.38
C PRO A 137 23.29 6.11 -14.72
N GLU A 138 23.65 5.27 -15.68
CA GLU A 138 23.17 5.30 -17.08
C GLU A 138 21.63 5.38 -17.21
N TRP A 139 20.87 4.79 -16.29
CA TRP A 139 19.41 4.87 -16.25
C TRP A 139 18.88 6.31 -16.09
N ARG A 140 19.67 7.22 -15.50
CA ARG A 140 19.28 8.63 -15.33
C ARG A 140 19.32 9.37 -16.66
N LYS A 141 20.30 9.06 -17.51
CA LYS A 141 20.37 9.58 -18.89
C LYS A 141 19.20 9.06 -19.73
N GLU A 142 18.87 7.77 -19.62
CA GLU A 142 17.70 7.18 -20.29
C GLU A 142 16.37 7.81 -19.82
N PHE A 143 16.29 8.18 -18.54
CA PHE A 143 15.11 8.86 -18.01
C PHE A 143 15.01 10.30 -18.52
N GLU A 144 16.12 11.01 -18.63
CA GLU A 144 16.17 12.37 -19.15
C GLU A 144 15.86 12.44 -20.65
N THR A 145 16.34 11.48 -21.43
CA THR A 145 15.97 11.39 -22.86
C THR A 145 14.49 11.09 -23.04
N LEU A 146 13.92 10.18 -22.23
CA LEU A 146 12.49 9.90 -22.26
C LEU A 146 11.66 11.12 -21.80
N ALA A 147 12.11 11.83 -20.76
CA ALA A 147 11.46 13.05 -20.30
C ALA A 147 11.56 14.21 -21.30
N GLN A 148 12.59 14.24 -22.14
CA GLN A 148 12.70 15.19 -23.25
C GLN A 148 11.71 14.84 -24.37
N GLY A 149 11.65 13.57 -24.78
CA GLY A 149 10.71 13.11 -25.81
C GLY A 149 9.25 13.39 -25.43
N LEU A 150 8.86 13.08 -24.19
CA LEU A 150 7.50 13.39 -23.71
C LEU A 150 7.21 14.90 -23.73
N ARG A 151 8.15 15.76 -23.36
CA ARG A 151 7.94 17.22 -23.42
C ARG A 151 7.77 17.72 -24.85
N GLU A 152 8.47 17.14 -25.81
CA GLU A 152 8.31 17.47 -27.23
C GLU A 152 6.94 17.02 -27.75
N GLU A 153 6.50 15.80 -27.43
CA GLU A 153 5.17 15.30 -27.80
C GLU A 153 4.04 16.16 -27.19
N PHE A 154 4.18 16.57 -25.92
CA PHE A 154 3.22 17.47 -25.29
C PHE A 154 3.25 18.87 -25.91
N ALA A 155 4.42 19.41 -26.25
CA ALA A 155 4.53 20.71 -26.90
C ALA A 155 3.92 20.71 -28.32
N GLU A 156 4.11 19.63 -29.08
CA GLU A 156 3.49 19.46 -30.39
C GLU A 156 1.97 19.33 -30.28
N SER A 157 1.48 18.49 -29.36
CA SER A 157 0.04 18.32 -29.10
C SER A 157 -0.62 19.63 -28.62
N GLN A 158 0.11 20.41 -27.81
CA GLN A 158 -0.35 21.69 -27.30
C GLN A 158 -0.35 22.77 -28.40
N ALA A 159 0.65 22.80 -29.28
CA ALA A 159 0.67 23.75 -30.41
C ALA A 159 -0.47 23.51 -31.42
N VAL A 160 -0.83 22.24 -31.65
CA VAL A 160 -2.00 21.88 -32.47
C VAL A 160 -3.29 22.34 -31.77
N SER A 161 -3.44 22.02 -30.48
CA SER A 161 -4.60 22.44 -29.69
C SER A 161 -4.75 23.96 -29.62
N ASP A 162 -3.66 24.70 -29.41
CA ASP A 162 -3.65 26.17 -29.35
C ASP A 162 -3.97 26.80 -30.71
N SER A 163 -3.57 26.16 -31.82
CA SER A 163 -3.96 26.59 -33.17
C SER A 163 -5.43 26.34 -33.44
N GLU A 164 -5.95 25.17 -33.09
CA GLU A 164 -7.37 24.83 -33.22
C GLU A 164 -8.25 25.76 -32.36
N VAL A 165 -7.84 26.01 -31.12
CA VAL A 165 -8.51 26.95 -30.20
C VAL A 165 -8.40 28.39 -30.71
N SER A 166 -7.26 28.81 -31.28
CA SER A 166 -7.12 30.15 -31.89
C SER A 166 -7.97 30.34 -33.13
N LEU A 167 -8.10 29.31 -33.98
CA LEU A 167 -8.99 29.33 -35.14
C LEU A 167 -10.46 29.37 -34.72
N ALA A 168 -10.85 28.53 -33.75
CA ALA A 168 -12.19 28.54 -33.18
C ALA A 168 -12.53 29.87 -32.50
N ASN A 169 -11.58 30.45 -31.74
CA ASN A 169 -11.76 31.76 -31.12
C ASN A 169 -11.83 32.89 -32.15
N ALA A 170 -11.10 32.78 -33.28
CA ALA A 170 -11.18 33.76 -34.37
C ALA A 170 -12.55 33.73 -35.07
N GLU A 171 -13.09 32.54 -35.33
CA GLU A 171 -14.46 32.36 -35.86
C GLU A 171 -15.52 32.87 -34.86
N LEU A 172 -15.40 32.52 -33.58
CA LEU A 172 -16.31 33.01 -32.54
C LEU A 172 -16.24 34.54 -32.37
N ARG A 173 -15.09 35.17 -32.64
CA ARG A 173 -14.92 36.62 -32.54
C ARG A 173 -15.52 37.36 -33.75
N ASP A 174 -15.45 36.79 -34.94
CA ASP A 174 -16.14 37.34 -36.13
C ASP A 174 -17.67 37.17 -36.00
N GLU A 175 -18.11 36.02 -35.48
CA GLU A 175 -19.53 35.72 -35.31
C GLU A 175 -20.16 36.46 -34.11
N GLY A 176 -19.42 36.63 -33.01
CA GLY A 176 -19.79 37.46 -31.86
C GLY A 176 -19.90 38.95 -32.21
N SER A 177 -19.01 39.45 -33.08
CA SER A 177 -19.07 40.82 -33.61
C SER A 177 -20.30 41.04 -34.52
N ARG A 178 -20.74 39.99 -35.23
CA ARG A 178 -21.95 40.02 -36.09
C ARG A 178 -23.25 39.81 -35.31
N THR A 179 -23.22 39.15 -34.15
CA THR A 179 -24.40 38.83 -33.32
C THR A 179 -24.58 39.74 -32.11
N GLY A 180 -23.60 40.58 -31.76
CA GLY A 180 -23.69 41.48 -30.61
C GLY A 180 -23.80 40.73 -29.27
N MET A 181 -23.21 39.53 -29.19
CA MET A 181 -23.23 38.73 -27.98
C MET A 181 -22.29 39.36 -26.96
N THR A 182 -22.83 39.82 -25.83
CA THR A 182 -22.05 40.42 -24.74
C THR A 182 -21.21 39.34 -24.04
N ASP A 183 -20.06 39.73 -23.49
CA ASP A 183 -19.18 38.82 -22.73
C ASP A 183 -19.96 38.10 -21.60
N ASP A 184 -20.92 38.79 -20.97
CA ASP A 184 -21.80 38.19 -19.96
C ASP A 184 -22.65 37.04 -20.52
N ALA A 185 -23.17 37.15 -21.74
CA ALA A 185 -23.95 36.09 -22.39
C ALA A 185 -23.08 34.90 -22.84
N LEU A 186 -21.78 35.14 -23.10
CA LEU A 186 -20.81 34.06 -23.33
C LEU A 186 -20.50 33.31 -22.03
N VAL A 187 -20.30 34.02 -20.92
CA VAL A 187 -20.05 33.40 -19.61
C VAL A 187 -21.25 32.56 -19.17
N GLU A 188 -22.47 33.08 -19.32
CA GLU A 188 -23.70 32.33 -19.00
C GLU A 188 -23.82 31.05 -19.86
N ARG A 189 -23.46 31.13 -21.14
CA ARG A 189 -23.45 29.96 -22.02
C ARG A 189 -22.38 28.94 -21.64
N VAL A 190 -21.17 29.37 -21.30
CA VAL A 190 -20.09 28.47 -20.87
C VAL A 190 -20.47 27.79 -19.56
N GLN A 191 -21.03 28.52 -18.59
CA GLN A 191 -21.55 27.94 -17.35
C GLN A 191 -22.61 26.88 -17.63
N GLY A 192 -23.57 27.16 -18.51
CA GLY A 192 -24.57 26.17 -18.91
C GLY A 192 -23.99 24.91 -19.56
N LEU A 193 -22.97 25.06 -20.41
CA LEU A 193 -22.25 23.94 -21.01
C LEU A 193 -21.45 23.12 -19.98
N VAL A 194 -20.82 23.79 -19.01
CA VAL A 194 -20.10 23.15 -17.90
C VAL A 194 -21.08 22.35 -17.04
N ASP A 195 -22.19 22.95 -16.59
CA ASP A 195 -23.22 22.27 -15.79
C ASP A 195 -23.79 21.05 -16.54
N GLU A 196 -24.05 21.17 -17.84
CA GLU A 196 -24.53 20.05 -18.66
C GLU A 196 -23.45 18.95 -18.82
N SER A 197 -22.17 19.34 -18.89
CA SER A 197 -21.06 18.40 -18.95
C SER A 197 -20.87 17.67 -17.62
N GLU A 198 -20.97 18.37 -16.49
CA GLU A 198 -20.87 17.79 -15.15
C GLU A 198 -22.01 16.82 -14.89
N LEU A 199 -23.24 17.16 -15.29
CA LEU A 199 -24.38 16.24 -15.20
C LEU A 199 -24.18 14.99 -16.04
N ARG A 200 -23.58 15.10 -17.24
CA ARG A 200 -23.24 13.93 -18.07
C ARG A 200 -22.15 13.08 -17.42
N GLN A 201 -21.09 13.70 -16.89
CA GLN A 201 -20.00 13.00 -16.20
C GLN A 201 -20.49 12.29 -14.93
N GLN A 202 -21.34 12.94 -14.12
CA GLN A 202 -21.92 12.34 -12.92
C GLN A 202 -22.76 11.10 -13.24
N ARG A 203 -23.55 11.13 -14.33
CA ARG A 203 -24.34 9.96 -14.76
C ARG A 203 -23.47 8.81 -15.22
N GLU A 204 -22.44 9.09 -16.02
CA GLU A 204 -21.50 8.05 -16.47
C GLU A 204 -20.75 7.43 -15.28
N LEU A 205 -20.25 8.29 -14.38
CA LEU A 205 -19.55 7.86 -13.18
C LEU A 205 -20.45 7.01 -12.28
N ALA A 206 -21.70 7.41 -12.05
CA ALA A 206 -22.66 6.62 -11.28
C ALA A 206 -22.91 5.22 -11.88
N LEU A 207 -22.99 5.12 -13.21
CA LEU A 207 -23.12 3.84 -13.89
C LEU A 207 -21.87 2.97 -13.73
N ARG A 208 -20.67 3.55 -13.87
CA ARG A 208 -19.40 2.85 -13.66
C ARG A 208 -19.26 2.35 -12.22
N PHE A 209 -19.59 3.17 -11.22
CA PHE A 209 -19.59 2.75 -9.81
C PHE A 209 -20.61 1.64 -9.53
N ALA A 210 -21.82 1.73 -10.10
CA ALA A 210 -22.82 0.67 -9.96
C ALA A 210 -22.36 -0.65 -10.58
N GLN A 211 -21.61 -0.60 -11.68
CA GLN A 211 -21.03 -1.78 -12.31
C GLN A 211 -19.92 -2.39 -11.43
N LEU A 212 -19.02 -1.57 -10.88
CA LEU A 212 -17.97 -2.03 -9.95
C LEU A 212 -18.57 -2.68 -8.70
N LEU A 213 -19.57 -2.06 -8.09
CA LEU A 213 -20.24 -2.63 -6.91
C LEU A 213 -20.85 -4.00 -7.22
N ARG A 214 -21.47 -4.17 -8.39
CA ARG A 214 -22.04 -5.46 -8.81
C ARG A 214 -20.96 -6.52 -9.01
N GLU A 215 -19.82 -6.16 -9.61
CA GLU A 215 -18.69 -7.05 -9.79
C GLU A 215 -18.10 -7.51 -8.44
N THR A 216 -17.94 -6.58 -7.48
CA THR A 216 -17.44 -6.92 -6.14
C THR A 216 -18.37 -7.88 -5.39
N GLU A 217 -19.69 -7.72 -5.52
CA GLU A 217 -20.65 -8.62 -4.87
C GLU A 217 -20.63 -10.02 -5.50
N VAL A 218 -20.51 -10.12 -6.84
CA VAL A 218 -20.36 -11.41 -7.52
C VAL A 218 -19.06 -12.11 -7.09
N GLN A 219 -17.96 -11.37 -6.98
CA GLN A 219 -16.70 -11.91 -6.49
C GLN A 219 -16.84 -12.43 -5.05
N ARG A 220 -17.45 -11.65 -4.16
CA ARG A 220 -17.71 -12.04 -2.77
C ARG A 220 -18.55 -13.30 -2.67
N GLN A 221 -19.60 -13.43 -3.48
CA GLN A 221 -20.44 -14.63 -3.50
C GLN A 221 -19.67 -15.87 -3.97
N THR A 222 -18.83 -15.69 -5.00
CA THR A 222 -17.97 -16.77 -5.50
C THR A 222 -16.95 -17.21 -4.45
N ASP A 223 -16.34 -16.25 -3.76
CA ASP A 223 -15.38 -16.52 -2.69
C ASP A 223 -16.05 -17.23 -1.50
N LEU A 224 -17.26 -16.83 -1.11
CA LEU A 224 -18.01 -17.50 -0.06
C LEU A 224 -18.34 -18.96 -0.41
N LEU A 225 -18.76 -19.23 -1.64
CA LEU A 225 -19.01 -20.60 -2.11
C LEU A 225 -17.72 -21.44 -2.10
N ARG A 226 -16.58 -20.84 -2.48
CA ARG A 226 -15.28 -21.50 -2.44
C ARG A 226 -14.84 -21.84 -1.02
N ILE A 227 -15.03 -20.91 -0.08
CA ILE A 227 -14.72 -21.12 1.34
C ILE A 227 -15.60 -22.25 1.90
N ASP A 228 -16.90 -22.25 1.59
CA ASP A 228 -17.83 -23.29 2.04
C ASP A 228 -17.42 -24.67 1.53
N GLN A 229 -17.06 -24.77 0.24
CA GLN A 229 -16.58 -26.02 -0.36
C GLN A 229 -15.26 -26.50 0.27
N GLN A 230 -14.30 -25.59 0.49
CA GLN A 230 -13.03 -25.93 1.12
C GLN A 230 -13.19 -26.36 2.58
N LEU A 231 -14.09 -25.72 3.33
CA LEU A 231 -14.42 -26.13 4.70
C LEU A 231 -15.07 -27.51 4.72
N GLY A 232 -15.98 -27.81 3.78
CA GLY A 232 -16.58 -29.14 3.64
C GLY A 232 -15.56 -30.25 3.36
N GLU A 233 -14.56 -29.99 2.50
CA GLU A 233 -13.47 -30.94 2.24
C GLU A 233 -12.64 -31.22 3.50
N LEU A 234 -12.26 -30.18 4.24
CA LEU A 234 -11.51 -30.32 5.50
C LEU A 234 -12.29 -31.11 6.55
N GLN A 235 -13.60 -30.86 6.66
CA GLN A 235 -14.47 -31.57 7.59
C GLN A 235 -14.57 -33.06 7.24
N GLY A 236 -14.66 -33.39 5.93
CA GLY A 236 -14.61 -34.77 5.44
C GLY A 236 -13.29 -35.48 5.75
N PHE A 237 -12.15 -34.79 5.65
CA PHE A 237 -10.85 -35.38 6.05
C PHE A 237 -10.80 -35.67 7.56
N THR A 238 -11.34 -34.77 8.39
CA THR A 238 -11.37 -35.00 9.84
C THR A 238 -12.31 -36.15 10.23
N GLU A 239 -13.47 -36.31 9.58
CA GLU A 239 -14.35 -37.44 9.83
C GLU A 239 -13.71 -38.77 9.40
N ALA A 240 -13.04 -38.79 8.24
CA ALA A 240 -12.33 -39.97 7.77
C ALA A 240 -11.19 -40.38 8.71
N GLU A 241 -10.44 -39.41 9.23
CA GLU A 241 -9.38 -39.65 10.21
C GLU A 241 -9.94 -40.17 11.55
N VAL A 242 -11.07 -39.61 12.01
CA VAL A 242 -11.75 -40.08 13.23
C VAL A 242 -12.27 -41.51 13.08
N VAL A 243 -12.86 -41.86 11.93
CA VAL A 243 -13.32 -43.23 11.64
C VAL A 243 -12.14 -44.20 11.62
N GLN A 244 -11.05 -43.84 10.93
CA GLN A 244 -9.85 -44.67 10.87
C GLN A 244 -9.23 -44.90 12.25
N HIS A 245 -9.21 -43.86 13.10
CA HIS A 245 -8.70 -43.98 14.46
C HIS A 245 -9.57 -44.89 15.33
N HIS A 246 -10.90 -44.85 15.14
CA HIS A 246 -11.84 -45.75 15.82
C HIS A 246 -11.63 -47.21 15.41
N GLU A 247 -11.48 -47.50 14.11
CA GLU A 247 -11.21 -48.84 13.61
C GLU A 247 -9.89 -49.41 14.15
N LEU A 248 -8.84 -48.58 14.22
CA LEU A 248 -7.56 -48.97 14.82
C LEU A 248 -7.68 -49.30 16.30
N MET A 249 -8.44 -48.50 17.06
CA MET A 249 -8.67 -48.76 18.49
C MET A 249 -9.46 -50.05 18.70
N ASP A 250 -10.48 -50.30 17.88
CA ASP A 250 -11.28 -51.53 17.96
C ASP A 250 -10.43 -52.77 17.63
N TYR A 251 -9.55 -52.67 16.63
CA TYR A 251 -8.58 -53.72 16.31
C TYR A 251 -7.60 -54.00 17.46
N LEU A 252 -7.11 -52.95 18.13
CA LEU A 252 -6.22 -53.10 19.30
C LEU A 252 -6.93 -53.79 20.48
N VAL A 253 -8.19 -53.45 20.75
CA VAL A 253 -9.00 -54.10 21.79
C VAL A 253 -9.20 -55.59 21.48
N LEU A 254 -9.49 -55.92 20.22
CA LEU A 254 -9.69 -57.31 19.77
C LEU A 254 -8.41 -58.16 19.86
N VAL A 255 -7.24 -57.57 19.63
CA VAL A 255 -5.94 -58.26 19.73
C VAL A 255 -5.51 -58.41 21.20
N ALA A 256 -5.74 -57.40 22.04
CA ALA A 256 -5.35 -57.43 23.45
C ALA A 256 -6.25 -58.33 24.33
N GLY A 257 -7.48 -58.61 23.88
CA GLY A 257 -8.41 -59.52 24.57
C GLY A 257 -8.18 -61.02 24.32
N ARG A 258 -7.13 -61.40 23.59
CA ARG A 258 -6.80 -62.78 23.23
C ARG A 258 -5.52 -63.23 23.92
#